data_AF-A0A3A9F6F2-F1
#
_entry.id   AF-A0A3A9F6F2-F1
#
_cell.length_a   1.000
_cell.length_b   1.000
_cell.length_c   1.000
_cell.angle_alpha   90.00
_cell.angle_beta   90.00
_cell.angle_gamma   90.00
#
_symmetry.space_group_name_H-M   'P 1'
#
loop_
_entity.id
_entity.type
_entity.pdbx_description
1 polymer ?
#
loop_
_entity_poly.entity_id
_entity_poly.type
_entity_poly.pdbx_seq_one_letter_code
_entity_poly.pdbx_strand_id
1 'polypeptide(L)'
;MKRKRIVCQRRFRALLFMFLLGLQGCGVNRSNTSGELQENIVEDTQPEEEDSATVELTDTVRWFNASYGVLTELNGWDYNRFAGLPANENSALLNQEMLKEWWDTTDRASADETLEWILTEGHRVDFIEDMKYIEESGLGQVPIEEREAFLEENFGLTSKEATFMKNSYAMYEKYGEHAISGWDYCRAMSLLGFFYLAEYYTEEEALNKSLEIAQIMQPLFTSWDELMDSYLCGYEYWSEESSEERRAVYEDLKGREDSPYKIDYNLVLEKTW
;
A
#
# COMPACT_ATOMS: atom_id res chain seq x y z
N MET A 1 23.97 29.64 -7.88
CA MET A 1 24.56 28.46 -8.56
C MET A 1 23.97 27.23 -7.89
N LYS A 2 23.17 26.45 -8.64
CA LYS A 2 22.53 25.15 -8.33
C LYS A 2 21.55 25.08 -7.12
N ARG A 3 20.24 25.18 -7.39
CA ARG A 3 19.11 24.45 -6.73
C ARG A 3 17.74 24.97 -7.23
N LYS A 4 17.50 24.91 -8.55
CA LYS A 4 16.18 25.17 -9.18
C LYS A 4 15.42 23.86 -9.51
N ARG A 5 15.61 22.80 -8.72
CA ARG A 5 15.07 21.46 -8.99
C ARG A 5 14.45 20.83 -7.75
N ILE A 6 13.55 21.53 -7.07
CA ILE A 6 12.85 20.94 -5.92
C ILE A 6 11.60 20.18 -6.37
N VAL A 7 11.05 20.46 -7.56
CA VAL A 7 9.72 19.92 -7.94
C VAL A 7 9.71 19.15 -9.28
N CYS A 8 10.78 19.18 -10.06
CA CYS A 8 10.68 18.85 -11.50
C CYS A 8 11.07 17.40 -11.91
N GLN A 9 11.25 16.45 -11.00
CA GLN A 9 11.65 15.07 -11.38
C GLN A 9 10.96 13.93 -10.62
N ARG A 10 9.76 14.12 -10.07
CA ARG A 10 8.94 12.98 -9.63
C ARG A 10 8.26 12.39 -10.86
N ARG A 11 8.73 11.23 -11.30
CA ARG A 11 8.23 10.54 -12.49
C ARG A 11 6.76 10.18 -12.25
N PHE A 12 5.87 10.87 -12.97
CA PHE A 12 4.48 10.52 -13.19
C PHE A 12 4.35 9.03 -13.56
N ARG A 13 3.92 8.21 -12.61
CA ARG A 13 3.13 7.00 -12.84
C ARG A 13 2.09 6.95 -11.73
N ALA A 14 1.04 7.74 -11.89
CA ALA A 14 -0.24 7.55 -11.21
C ALA A 14 -1.23 7.13 -12.32
N LEU A 15 -1.37 5.83 -12.48
CA LEU A 15 -2.43 5.21 -13.27
C LEU A 15 -3.09 4.15 -12.40
N LEU A 16 -4.02 4.65 -11.60
CA LEU A 16 -5.18 3.99 -11.03
C LEU A 16 -5.48 2.65 -11.72
N PHE A 17 -5.31 1.53 -11.00
CA PHE A 17 -5.79 0.22 -11.41
C PHE A 17 -7.31 0.12 -11.24
N MET A 18 -8.06 1.06 -11.83
CA MET A 18 -9.48 0.90 -12.09
C MET A 18 -9.63 0.53 -13.56
N PHE A 19 -9.39 -0.74 -13.89
CA PHE A 19 -10.05 -1.50 -14.97
C PHE A 19 -9.19 -2.73 -15.31
N LEU A 20 -9.50 -3.87 -14.68
CA LEU A 20 -9.35 -5.19 -15.30
C LEU A 20 -10.05 -6.20 -14.41
N LEU A 21 -11.37 -6.33 -14.61
CA LEU A 21 -12.14 -7.59 -14.55
C LEU A 21 -13.49 -7.33 -15.22
N GLY A 22 -13.44 -7.00 -16.51
CA GLY A 22 -14.59 -7.02 -17.41
C GLY A 22 -14.87 -8.46 -17.87
N LEU A 23 -15.29 -9.32 -16.94
CA LEU A 23 -15.99 -10.57 -17.27
C LEU A 23 -17.27 -10.63 -16.42
N GLN A 24 -18.19 -9.70 -16.67
CA GLN A 24 -19.59 -9.96 -16.37
C GLN A 24 -20.05 -11.08 -17.30
N GLY A 25 -20.19 -12.26 -16.72
CA GLY A 25 -20.90 -13.38 -17.32
C GLY A 25 -22.25 -12.91 -17.87
N CYS A 26 -22.57 -13.41 -19.06
CA CYS A 26 -23.77 -13.13 -19.81
C CYS A 26 -25.04 -13.17 -18.95
N GLY A 27 -25.60 -11.99 -18.66
CA GLY A 27 -26.97 -11.86 -18.18
C GLY A 27 -27.94 -12.25 -19.28
N VAL A 28 -28.51 -13.45 -19.20
CA VAL A 28 -29.57 -13.93 -20.10
C VAL A 28 -30.84 -13.12 -19.85
N ASN A 29 -31.29 -12.39 -20.86
CA ASN A 29 -32.61 -11.76 -20.92
C ASN A 29 -33.71 -12.85 -20.87
N ARG A 30 -34.56 -12.82 -19.84
CA ARG A 30 -35.79 -13.61 -19.80
C ARG A 30 -36.87 -12.99 -20.70
N SER A 31 -37.20 -13.68 -21.79
CA SER A 31 -38.52 -13.58 -22.43
C SER A 31 -39.25 -14.92 -22.31
N ASN A 32 -40.46 -14.86 -21.77
CA ASN A 32 -41.40 -15.97 -21.56
C ASN A 32 -41.63 -16.81 -22.82
N THR A 33 -41.44 -18.13 -22.69
CA THR A 33 -42.28 -19.12 -23.35
C THR A 33 -42.30 -20.42 -22.55
N SER A 34 -43.51 -20.89 -22.27
CA SER A 34 -43.85 -22.10 -21.52
C SER A 34 -43.40 -23.37 -22.23
N GLY A 35 -42.66 -24.23 -21.54
CA GLY A 35 -42.37 -25.61 -21.93
C GLY A 35 -41.73 -26.35 -20.76
N GLU A 36 -42.37 -27.42 -20.31
CA GLU A 36 -41.89 -28.30 -19.24
C GLU A 36 -40.49 -28.84 -19.57
N LEU A 37 -39.51 -28.56 -18.71
CA LEU A 37 -38.19 -29.19 -18.73
C LEU A 37 -37.83 -29.60 -17.30
N GLN A 38 -37.49 -30.88 -17.18
CA GLN A 38 -36.95 -31.52 -15.98
C GLN A 38 -35.82 -30.68 -15.37
N GLU A 39 -35.97 -30.27 -14.11
CA GLU A 39 -34.90 -29.66 -13.32
C GLU A 39 -33.81 -30.71 -13.05
N ASN A 40 -32.82 -30.76 -13.92
CA ASN A 40 -31.50 -31.23 -13.55
C ASN A 40 -30.84 -30.09 -12.78
N ILE A 41 -30.77 -30.22 -11.46
CA ILE A 41 -29.90 -29.39 -10.62
C ILE A 41 -28.47 -29.77 -11.01
N VAL A 42 -27.88 -29.00 -11.92
CA VAL A 42 -26.43 -29.00 -12.12
C VAL A 42 -25.88 -28.23 -10.93
N GLU A 43 -25.27 -28.96 -10.01
CA GLU A 43 -24.42 -28.37 -8.98
C GLU A 43 -23.34 -27.59 -9.72
N ASP A 44 -23.41 -26.26 -9.66
CA ASP A 44 -22.42 -25.35 -10.24
C ASP A 44 -21.16 -25.44 -9.39
N THR A 45 -20.46 -26.57 -9.49
CA THR A 45 -19.13 -26.72 -8.91
C THR A 45 -18.20 -25.92 -9.79
N GLN A 46 -17.99 -24.66 -9.45
CA GLN A 46 -16.82 -23.93 -9.93
C GLN A 46 -15.59 -24.79 -9.66
N PRO A 47 -14.69 -24.97 -10.64
CA PRO A 47 -13.45 -25.70 -10.39
C PRO A 47 -12.73 -25.06 -9.21
N GLU A 48 -12.27 -25.87 -8.25
CA GLU A 48 -11.45 -25.40 -7.14
C GLU A 48 -10.31 -24.55 -7.69
N GLU A 49 -10.20 -23.32 -7.19
CA GLU A 49 -9.12 -22.39 -7.54
C GLU A 49 -7.79 -23.04 -7.15
N GLU A 50 -6.90 -23.27 -8.11
CA GLU A 50 -5.57 -23.83 -7.82
C GLU A 50 -4.81 -22.85 -6.92
N ASP A 51 -4.35 -23.33 -5.77
CA ASP A 51 -3.63 -22.53 -4.78
C ASP A 51 -2.51 -23.38 -4.18
N SER A 52 -1.27 -22.95 -4.39
CA SER A 52 -0.07 -23.62 -3.85
C SER A 52 0.36 -23.09 -2.48
N ALA A 53 -0.33 -22.07 -1.95
CA ALA A 53 -0.07 -21.55 -0.62
C ALA A 53 -0.34 -22.62 0.45
N THR A 54 0.53 -22.70 1.45
CA THR A 54 0.42 -23.67 2.55
C THR A 54 0.28 -23.00 3.92
N VAL A 55 0.45 -21.67 3.98
CA VAL A 55 0.39 -20.92 5.22
C VAL A 55 -1.04 -20.85 5.78
N GLU A 56 -1.16 -21.16 7.06
CA GLU A 56 -2.40 -20.95 7.81
C GLU A 56 -2.56 -19.48 8.20
N LEU A 57 -3.80 -18.98 8.22
CA LEU A 57 -4.14 -17.61 8.59
C LEU A 57 -4.09 -17.40 10.11
N THR A 58 -2.89 -17.51 10.68
CA THR A 58 -2.59 -17.26 12.09
C THR A 58 -2.65 -15.77 12.43
N ASP A 59 -2.76 -15.41 13.71
CA ASP A 59 -2.84 -14.00 14.12
C ASP A 59 -1.61 -13.17 13.67
N THR A 60 -0.41 -13.75 13.64
CA THR A 60 0.78 -13.10 13.06
C THR A 60 0.58 -12.80 11.57
N VAL A 61 0.10 -13.77 10.79
CA VAL A 61 -0.13 -13.58 9.34
C VAL A 61 -1.27 -12.58 9.09
N ARG A 62 -2.31 -12.61 9.92
CA ARG A 62 -3.38 -11.59 9.89
C ARG A 62 -2.84 -10.20 10.20
N TRP A 63 -1.90 -10.07 11.14
CA TRP A 63 -1.22 -8.80 11.41
C TRP A 63 -0.43 -8.33 10.18
N PHE A 64 0.29 -9.25 9.50
CA PHE A 64 0.98 -8.91 8.25
C PHE A 64 0.00 -8.37 7.22
N ASN A 65 -1.09 -9.08 6.95
CA ASN A 65 -2.10 -8.67 5.99
C ASN A 65 -2.78 -7.35 6.37
N ALA A 66 -3.06 -7.13 7.65
CA ALA A 66 -3.63 -5.88 8.16
C ALA A 66 -2.75 -4.67 7.82
N SER A 67 -1.42 -4.82 7.88
CA SER A 67 -0.50 -3.71 7.58
C SER A 67 -0.62 -3.16 6.16
N TYR A 68 -1.08 -3.94 5.20
CA TYR A 68 -1.33 -3.49 3.82
C TYR A 68 -2.78 -3.71 3.37
N GLY A 69 -3.71 -3.90 4.32
CA GLY A 69 -5.09 -4.27 4.04
C GLY A 69 -5.87 -3.24 3.21
N VAL A 70 -5.58 -1.94 3.39
CA VAL A 70 -6.15 -0.88 2.54
C VAL A 70 -5.77 -1.07 1.07
N LEU A 71 -4.50 -1.41 0.79
CA LEU A 71 -4.03 -1.64 -0.58
C LEU A 71 -4.67 -2.91 -1.16
N THR A 72 -4.75 -3.98 -0.37
CA THR A 72 -5.38 -5.24 -0.77
C THR A 72 -6.85 -5.04 -1.16
N GLU A 73 -7.63 -4.32 -0.33
CA GLU A 73 -9.03 -4.01 -0.63
C GLU A 73 -9.17 -3.15 -1.89
N LEU A 74 -8.33 -2.13 -2.06
CA LEU A 74 -8.34 -1.28 -3.25
C LEU A 74 -8.04 -2.05 -4.55
N ASN A 75 -7.26 -3.12 -4.45
CA ASN A 75 -6.99 -4.02 -5.57
C ASN A 75 -8.13 -5.05 -5.80
N GLY A 76 -9.13 -5.09 -4.92
CA GLY A 76 -10.19 -6.09 -4.93
C GLY A 76 -9.72 -7.49 -4.55
N TRP A 77 -8.69 -7.59 -3.71
CA TRP A 77 -8.06 -8.84 -3.27
C TRP A 77 -8.51 -9.22 -1.85
N ASP A 78 -8.22 -10.45 -1.44
CA ASP A 78 -8.66 -10.98 -0.15
C ASP A 78 -7.64 -10.73 0.97
N TYR A 79 -7.87 -9.73 1.82
CA TYR A 79 -7.01 -9.45 2.99
C TYR A 79 -7.01 -10.56 4.07
N ASN A 80 -7.92 -11.53 4.00
CA ASN A 80 -7.89 -12.75 4.82
C ASN A 80 -7.11 -13.90 4.17
N ARG A 81 -6.37 -13.63 3.10
CA ARG A 81 -5.41 -14.56 2.49
C ARG A 81 -4.02 -13.92 2.47
N PHE A 82 -2.97 -14.69 2.80
CA PHE A 82 -1.60 -14.17 2.65
C PHE A 82 -1.35 -13.74 1.20
N ALA A 83 -0.75 -12.56 1.02
CA ALA A 83 -0.53 -11.91 -0.28
C ALA A 83 -1.78 -11.53 -1.10
N GLY A 84 -2.99 -11.82 -0.61
CA GLY A 84 -4.26 -11.34 -1.19
C GLY A 84 -4.85 -12.17 -2.33
N LEU A 85 -4.06 -13.05 -2.95
CA LEU A 85 -4.45 -13.87 -4.10
C LEU A 85 -3.99 -15.32 -3.89
N PRO A 86 -4.66 -16.31 -4.50
CA PRO A 86 -4.13 -17.68 -4.52
C PRO A 86 -2.75 -17.69 -5.19
N ALA A 87 -1.87 -18.61 -4.81
CA ALA A 87 -0.57 -18.77 -5.45
C ALA A 87 -0.67 -19.77 -6.63
N ASN A 88 -0.82 -19.24 -7.84
CA ASN A 88 -0.89 -20.02 -9.09
C ASN A 88 -0.29 -19.26 -10.29
N GLU A 89 -0.31 -19.88 -11.48
CA GLU A 89 0.26 -19.30 -12.71
C GLU A 89 -0.37 -17.93 -13.06
N ASN A 90 -1.66 -17.74 -12.82
CA ASN A 90 -2.34 -16.48 -13.12
C ASN A 90 -1.90 -15.35 -12.20
N SER A 91 -1.84 -15.59 -10.89
CA SER A 91 -1.35 -14.61 -9.92
C SER A 91 0.13 -14.30 -10.15
N ALA A 92 0.92 -15.29 -10.57
CA ALA A 92 2.33 -15.10 -10.90
C ALA A 92 2.53 -14.15 -12.07
N LEU A 93 1.87 -14.40 -13.21
CA LEU A 93 1.95 -13.51 -14.37
C LEU A 93 1.44 -12.09 -14.05
N LEU A 94 0.36 -11.98 -13.28
CA LEU A 94 -0.18 -10.70 -12.85
C LEU A 94 0.83 -9.91 -12.01
N ASN A 95 1.44 -10.55 -11.00
CA ASN A 95 2.39 -9.89 -10.12
C ASN A 95 3.72 -9.60 -10.81
N GLN A 96 4.19 -10.44 -11.74
CA GLN A 96 5.39 -10.18 -12.54
C GLN A 96 5.23 -8.92 -13.40
N GLU A 97 4.11 -8.76 -14.11
CA GLU A 97 3.88 -7.56 -14.93
C GLU A 97 3.65 -6.30 -14.07
N MET A 98 2.92 -6.42 -12.95
CA MET A 98 2.73 -5.30 -12.01
C MET A 98 4.07 -4.86 -11.38
N LEU A 99 4.88 -5.79 -10.89
CA LEU A 99 6.20 -5.48 -10.32
C LEU A 99 7.12 -4.81 -11.35
N LYS A 100 7.15 -5.31 -12.58
CA LYS A 100 7.91 -4.71 -13.68
C LYS A 100 7.44 -3.30 -14.03
N GLU A 101 6.13 -3.08 -14.13
CA GLU A 101 5.59 -1.76 -14.51
C GLU A 101 5.82 -0.71 -13.41
N TRP A 102 5.66 -1.09 -12.15
CA TRP A 102 5.59 -0.13 -11.05
C TRP A 102 6.88 0.00 -10.25
N TRP A 103 7.71 -1.04 -10.26
CA TRP A 103 8.92 -1.12 -9.45
C TRP A 103 10.18 -1.44 -10.26
N ASP A 104 10.05 -1.70 -11.57
CA ASP A 104 11.15 -2.17 -12.43
C ASP A 104 11.78 -3.48 -11.89
N THR A 105 10.97 -4.27 -11.18
CA THR A 105 11.38 -5.55 -10.57
C THR A 105 10.99 -6.72 -11.46
N THR A 106 11.98 -7.46 -11.97
CA THR A 106 11.75 -8.51 -12.98
C THR A 106 12.28 -9.89 -12.59
N ASP A 107 12.94 -10.01 -11.44
CA ASP A 107 13.53 -11.25 -10.95
C ASP A 107 13.87 -11.15 -9.45
N ARG A 108 14.42 -12.23 -8.88
CA ARG A 108 14.89 -12.29 -7.50
C ARG A 108 15.91 -11.20 -7.15
N ALA A 109 16.89 -10.94 -8.02
CA ALA A 109 17.95 -9.98 -7.70
C ALA A 109 17.39 -8.56 -7.60
N SER A 110 16.58 -8.15 -8.57
CA SER A 110 15.88 -6.87 -8.54
C SER A 110 14.85 -6.78 -7.39
N ALA A 111 14.24 -7.90 -6.98
CA ALA A 111 13.36 -7.93 -5.80
C ALA A 111 14.12 -7.66 -4.50
N ASP A 112 15.31 -8.26 -4.34
CA ASP A 112 16.19 -8.00 -3.20
C ASP A 112 16.64 -6.52 -3.17
N GLU A 113 17.02 -5.95 -4.32
CA GLU A 113 17.36 -4.53 -4.45
C GLU A 113 16.18 -3.61 -4.11
N THR A 114 14.97 -3.96 -4.58
CA THR A 114 13.74 -3.19 -4.31
C THR A 114 13.39 -3.21 -2.83
N LEU A 115 13.52 -4.37 -2.18
CA LEU A 115 13.27 -4.53 -0.75
C LEU A 115 14.29 -3.75 0.09
N GLU A 116 15.57 -3.84 -0.26
CA GLU A 116 16.63 -3.09 0.42
C GLU A 116 16.41 -1.59 0.31
N TRP A 117 16.11 -1.10 -0.90
CA TRP A 117 15.83 0.32 -1.14
C TRP A 117 14.68 0.82 -0.27
N ILE A 118 13.53 0.12 -0.26
CA ILE A 118 12.37 0.62 0.49
C ILE A 118 12.60 0.57 2.01
N LEU A 119 13.44 -0.34 2.51
CA LEU A 119 13.76 -0.46 3.93
C LEU A 119 14.82 0.53 4.42
N THR A 120 15.80 0.87 3.58
CA THR A 120 16.95 1.70 3.97
C THR A 120 16.82 3.16 3.52
N GLU A 121 16.21 3.38 2.36
CA GLU A 121 15.98 4.70 1.80
C GLU A 121 14.47 4.98 1.79
N GLY A 122 13.75 4.35 0.85
CA GLY A 122 12.32 4.56 0.64
C GLY A 122 11.98 6.01 0.30
N HIS A 123 10.69 6.32 0.29
CA HIS A 123 10.22 7.69 0.08
C HIS A 123 10.47 8.58 1.31
N ARG A 124 10.62 7.97 2.50
CA ARG A 124 10.89 8.66 3.77
C ARG A 124 12.18 9.48 3.75
N VAL A 125 13.25 9.02 3.09
CA VAL A 125 14.50 9.79 3.03
C VAL A 125 14.31 11.09 2.24
N ASP A 126 13.70 11.01 1.05
CA ASP A 126 13.37 12.20 0.25
C ASP A 126 12.47 13.17 1.03
N PHE A 127 11.46 12.65 1.75
CA PHE A 127 10.60 13.46 2.61
C PHE A 127 11.40 14.20 3.67
N ILE A 128 12.27 13.51 4.40
CA ILE A 128 13.10 14.13 5.45
C ILE A 128 13.99 15.22 4.85
N GLU A 129 14.61 14.98 3.69
CA GLU A 129 15.47 15.95 3.03
C GLU A 129 14.70 17.20 2.60
N ASP A 130 13.53 17.02 1.98
CA ASP A 130 12.68 18.13 1.55
C ASP A 130 12.19 18.95 2.75
N MET A 131 11.76 18.30 3.84
CA MET A 131 11.26 18.96 5.04
C MET A 131 12.37 19.71 5.80
N LYS A 132 13.57 19.12 5.91
CA LYS A 132 14.73 19.81 6.49
C LYS A 132 15.14 21.01 5.66
N TYR A 133 15.11 20.89 4.33
CA TYR A 133 15.52 21.99 3.46
C TYR A 133 14.60 23.22 3.58
N ILE A 134 13.28 23.01 3.66
CA ILE A 134 12.33 24.14 3.88
C ILE A 134 12.40 24.68 5.31
N GLU A 135 12.66 23.82 6.31
CA GLU A 135 12.88 24.24 7.69
C GLU A 135 14.12 25.13 7.83
N GLU A 136 15.26 24.72 7.27
CA GLU A 136 16.52 25.47 7.24
C GLU A 136 16.40 26.81 6.51
N SER A 137 15.45 26.90 5.57
CA SER A 137 15.13 28.15 4.87
C SER A 137 14.32 29.14 5.72
N GLY A 138 13.82 28.70 6.88
CA GLY A 138 13.16 29.54 7.87
C GLY A 138 11.66 29.29 8.03
N LEU A 139 11.09 28.28 7.35
CA LEU A 139 9.64 28.03 7.36
C LEU A 139 9.09 27.80 8.77
N GLY A 140 9.86 27.14 9.65
CA GLY A 140 9.48 26.88 11.03
C GLY A 140 9.28 28.14 11.89
N GLN A 141 9.82 29.29 11.47
CA GLN A 141 9.62 30.58 12.16
C GLN A 141 8.49 31.43 11.57
N VAL A 142 7.88 30.98 10.46
CA VAL A 142 6.78 31.67 9.79
C VAL A 142 5.44 31.22 10.40
N PRO A 143 4.53 32.16 10.76
CA PRO A 143 3.17 31.82 11.17
C PRO A 143 2.47 30.91 10.15
N ILE A 144 1.69 29.93 10.61
CA ILE A 144 1.11 28.87 9.76
C ILE A 144 0.32 29.45 8.58
N GLU A 145 -0.44 30.51 8.82
CA GLU A 145 -1.24 31.24 7.84
C GLU A 145 -0.41 31.98 6.76
N GLU A 146 0.87 32.25 7.03
CA GLU A 146 1.79 32.94 6.11
C GLU A 146 2.72 31.96 5.37
N ARG A 147 2.75 30.67 5.76
CA ARG A 147 3.68 29.68 5.20
C ARG A 147 3.48 29.41 3.72
N GLU A 148 2.24 29.42 3.23
CA GLU A 148 1.96 29.31 1.78
C GLU A 148 2.60 30.45 1.00
N ALA A 149 2.37 31.69 1.42
CA ALA A 149 2.96 32.87 0.78
C ALA A 149 4.49 32.83 0.84
N PHE A 150 5.06 32.44 1.98
CA PHE A 150 6.51 32.24 2.11
C PHE A 150 7.04 31.20 1.11
N LEU A 151 6.34 30.09 0.93
CA LEU A 151 6.71 29.02 0.01
C LEU A 151 6.64 29.47 -1.46
N GLU A 152 5.59 30.20 -1.83
CA GLU A 152 5.44 30.80 -3.16
C GLU A 152 6.58 31.80 -3.45
N GLU A 153 6.87 32.72 -2.53
CA GLU A 153 7.85 33.79 -2.73
C GLU A 153 9.30 33.28 -2.74
N ASN A 154 9.65 32.38 -1.83
CA ASN A 154 11.05 31.96 -1.63
C ASN A 154 11.46 30.78 -2.53
N PHE A 155 10.49 29.96 -2.96
CA PHE A 155 10.77 28.76 -3.77
C PHE A 155 10.12 28.80 -5.15
N GLY A 156 9.27 29.79 -5.44
CA GLY A 156 8.61 29.94 -6.74
C GLY A 156 7.56 28.86 -6.99
N LEU A 157 6.97 28.32 -5.93
CA LEU A 157 5.90 27.33 -6.01
C LEU A 157 4.60 27.97 -6.47
N THR A 158 3.77 27.19 -7.17
CA THR A 158 2.35 27.51 -7.36
C THR A 158 1.60 27.39 -6.04
N SER A 159 0.43 28.01 -5.93
CA SER A 159 -0.42 27.90 -4.73
C SER A 159 -0.76 26.46 -4.36
N LYS A 160 -0.96 25.58 -5.36
CA LYS A 160 -1.18 24.14 -5.13
C LYS A 160 0.06 23.47 -4.51
N GLU A 161 1.24 23.70 -5.09
CA GLU A 161 2.51 23.14 -4.59
C GLU A 161 2.87 23.71 -3.20
N ALA A 162 2.62 25.00 -2.96
CA ALA A 162 2.84 25.65 -1.67
C ALA A 162 1.91 25.08 -0.59
N THR A 163 0.63 24.86 -0.91
CA THR A 163 -0.33 24.20 0.00
C THR A 163 0.14 22.78 0.33
N PHE A 164 0.57 22.02 -0.68
CA PHE A 164 1.10 20.67 -0.53
C PHE A 164 2.33 20.63 0.39
N MET A 165 3.32 21.51 0.15
CA MET A 165 4.53 21.60 0.97
C MET A 165 4.22 22.07 2.40
N LYS A 166 3.29 23.02 2.58
CA LYS A 166 2.83 23.45 3.91
C LYS A 166 2.24 22.28 4.69
N ASN A 167 1.36 21.49 4.05
CA ASN A 167 0.72 20.35 4.69
C ASN A 167 1.73 19.23 5.01
N SER A 168 2.66 18.95 4.10
CA SER A 168 3.76 17.99 4.34
C SER A 168 4.62 18.43 5.52
N TYR A 169 4.95 19.72 5.62
CA TYR A 169 5.74 20.25 6.74
C TYR A 169 4.99 20.20 8.06
N ALA A 170 3.68 20.47 8.07
CA ALA A 170 2.87 20.35 9.28
C ALA A 170 2.90 18.91 9.85
N MET A 171 2.95 17.90 8.97
CA MET A 171 3.10 16.51 9.38
C MET A 171 4.50 16.20 9.91
N TYR A 172 5.53 16.76 9.27
CA TYR A 172 6.90 16.68 9.77
C TYR A 172 7.07 17.32 11.16
N GLU A 173 6.49 18.50 11.41
CA GLU A 173 6.54 19.13 12.73
C GLU A 173 5.84 18.29 13.80
N LYS A 174 4.75 17.60 13.44
CA LYS A 174 3.95 16.80 14.36
C LYS A 174 4.60 15.46 14.71
N TYR A 175 5.16 14.77 13.71
CA TYR A 175 5.60 13.38 13.83
C TYR A 175 7.10 13.17 13.56
N GLY A 176 7.83 14.24 13.23
CA GLY A 176 9.25 14.21 12.92
C GLY A 176 9.58 13.41 11.66
N GLU A 177 10.78 12.82 11.66
CA GLU A 177 11.29 12.01 10.55
C GLU A 177 10.46 10.75 10.27
N HIS A 178 9.63 10.33 11.23
CA HIS A 178 8.78 9.15 11.10
C HIS A 178 7.39 9.44 10.51
N ALA A 179 7.08 10.70 10.16
CA ALA A 179 5.74 11.10 9.71
C ALA A 179 5.19 10.22 8.58
N ILE A 180 6.04 9.77 7.65
CA ILE A 180 5.63 8.91 6.54
C ILE A 180 6.23 7.49 6.59
N SER A 181 6.79 7.07 7.72
CA SER A 181 7.40 5.73 7.83
C SER A 181 6.42 4.60 7.59
N GLY A 182 5.13 4.80 7.93
CA GLY A 182 4.08 3.82 7.68
C GLY A 182 3.90 3.52 6.19
N TRP A 183 4.06 4.53 5.32
CA TRP A 183 3.93 4.34 3.87
C TRP A 183 4.93 3.33 3.32
N ASP A 184 6.21 3.51 3.63
CA ASP A 184 7.25 2.63 3.13
C ASP A 184 7.21 1.24 3.78
N TYR A 185 6.95 1.13 5.08
CA TYR A 185 6.89 -0.19 5.72
C TYR A 185 5.65 -1.00 5.30
N CYS A 186 4.46 -0.39 5.20
CA CYS A 186 3.27 -1.06 4.67
C CYS A 186 3.50 -1.52 3.22
N ARG A 187 4.18 -0.70 2.39
CA ARG A 187 4.55 -1.10 1.03
C ARG A 187 5.58 -2.23 1.01
N ALA A 188 6.58 -2.21 1.90
CA ALA A 188 7.55 -3.30 2.03
C ALA A 188 6.86 -4.63 2.39
N MET A 189 5.88 -4.58 3.30
CA MET A 189 5.05 -5.74 3.64
C MET A 189 4.25 -6.24 2.42
N SER A 190 3.63 -5.35 1.65
CA SER A 190 2.90 -5.74 0.44
C SER A 190 3.81 -6.32 -0.65
N LEU A 191 5.01 -5.76 -0.82
CA LEU A 191 6.01 -6.23 -1.78
C LEU A 191 6.44 -7.66 -1.50
N LEU A 192 6.57 -8.08 -0.24
CA LEU A 192 6.88 -9.47 0.10
C LEU A 192 5.81 -10.44 -0.40
N GLY A 193 4.53 -10.07 -0.25
CA GLY A 193 3.43 -10.82 -0.83
C GLY A 193 3.51 -10.87 -2.36
N PHE A 194 3.82 -9.74 -3.00
CA PHE A 194 3.94 -9.68 -4.47
C PHE A 194 5.15 -10.49 -5.00
N PHE A 195 6.28 -10.46 -4.30
CA PHE A 195 7.47 -11.25 -4.65
C PHE A 195 7.23 -12.75 -4.49
N TYR A 196 6.47 -13.15 -3.47
CA TYR A 196 6.00 -14.52 -3.33
C TYR A 196 5.11 -14.94 -4.49
N LEU A 197 4.06 -14.16 -4.77
CA LEU A 197 3.12 -14.47 -5.85
C LEU A 197 3.82 -14.50 -7.22
N ALA A 198 4.80 -13.63 -7.45
CA ALA A 198 5.60 -13.58 -8.68
C ALA A 198 6.66 -14.70 -8.80
N GLU A 199 6.75 -15.60 -7.82
CA GLU A 199 7.74 -16.69 -7.71
C GLU A 199 9.20 -16.22 -7.57
N TYR A 200 9.42 -14.96 -7.19
CA TYR A 200 10.76 -14.45 -6.89
C TYR A 200 11.24 -14.94 -5.53
N TYR A 201 10.32 -15.01 -4.55
CA TYR A 201 10.54 -15.53 -3.20
C TYR A 201 9.70 -16.78 -2.98
N THR A 202 10.17 -17.68 -2.11
CA THR A 202 9.30 -18.74 -1.58
C THR A 202 8.32 -18.18 -0.53
N GLU A 203 7.25 -18.92 -0.23
CA GLU A 203 6.29 -18.56 0.82
C GLU A 203 6.99 -18.34 2.17
N GLU A 204 7.88 -19.27 2.56
CA GLU A 204 8.63 -19.18 3.81
C GLU A 204 9.59 -17.97 3.83
N GLU A 205 10.26 -17.66 2.71
CA GLU A 205 11.14 -16.49 2.62
C GLU A 205 10.37 -15.18 2.81
N ALA A 206 9.21 -15.05 2.14
CA ALA A 206 8.36 -13.88 2.27
C ALA A 206 7.86 -13.72 3.71
N LEU A 207 7.36 -14.79 4.34
CA LEU A 207 6.87 -14.76 5.73
C LEU A 207 7.98 -14.45 6.75
N ASN A 208 9.17 -15.04 6.60
CA ASN A 208 10.32 -14.76 7.47
C ASN A 208 10.70 -13.27 7.40
N LYS A 209 10.77 -12.70 6.19
CA LYS A 209 11.05 -11.27 6.01
C LYS A 209 9.90 -10.38 6.48
N SER A 210 8.65 -10.80 6.33
CA SER A 210 7.49 -10.07 6.85
C SER A 210 7.56 -9.97 8.37
N LEU A 211 7.99 -11.03 9.07
CA LEU A 211 8.20 -11.00 10.51
C LEU A 211 9.31 -10.04 10.92
N GLU A 212 10.45 -10.07 10.24
CA GLU A 212 11.56 -9.14 10.50
C GLU A 212 11.12 -7.69 10.35
N ILE A 213 10.41 -7.36 9.26
CA ILE A 213 9.90 -6.00 9.00
C ILE A 213 8.82 -5.62 10.02
N ALA A 214 7.89 -6.53 10.34
CA ALA A 214 6.84 -6.29 11.32
C ALA A 214 7.43 -5.96 12.70
N GLN A 215 8.48 -6.65 13.13
CA GLN A 215 9.17 -6.39 14.39
C GLN A 215 9.93 -5.05 14.40
N ILE A 216 10.34 -4.53 13.23
CA ILE A 216 10.91 -3.19 13.08
C ILE A 216 9.80 -2.12 13.08
N MET A 217 8.71 -2.37 12.37
CA MET A 217 7.62 -1.42 12.14
C MET A 217 6.72 -1.23 13.37
N GLN A 218 6.33 -2.32 14.05
CA GLN A 218 5.40 -2.30 15.19
C GLN A 218 5.81 -1.29 16.29
N PRO A 219 7.06 -1.22 16.76
CA PRO A 219 7.43 -0.30 17.84
C PRO A 219 7.47 1.19 17.43
N LEU A 220 7.32 1.51 16.14
CA LEU A 220 7.31 2.90 15.66
C LEU A 220 5.95 3.58 15.85
N PHE A 221 4.89 2.82 16.10
CA PHE A 221 3.54 3.32 16.30
C PHE A 221 2.91 2.65 17.52
N THR A 222 1.80 3.20 18.00
CA THR A 222 1.09 2.68 19.18
C THR A 222 -0.23 1.99 18.84
N SER A 223 -0.70 2.12 17.60
CA SER A 223 -1.98 1.59 17.14
C SER A 223 -2.06 1.47 15.61
N TRP A 224 -3.05 0.73 15.12
CA TRP A 224 -3.40 0.71 13.69
C TRP A 224 -3.72 2.10 13.15
N ASP A 225 -4.42 2.94 13.93
CA ASP A 225 -4.80 4.29 13.52
C ASP A 225 -3.56 5.16 13.28
N GLU A 226 -2.56 5.07 14.16
CA GLU A 226 -1.32 5.83 14.03
C GLU A 226 -0.46 5.36 12.86
N LEU A 227 -0.36 4.04 12.65
CA LEU A 227 0.30 3.47 11.46
C LEU A 227 -0.40 3.94 10.18
N MET A 228 -1.73 3.92 10.16
CA MET A 228 -2.51 4.33 8.99
C MET A 228 -2.46 5.83 8.73
N ASP A 229 -2.45 6.67 9.77
CA ASP A 229 -2.22 8.11 9.60
C ASP A 229 -0.85 8.38 8.95
N SER A 230 0.19 7.62 9.34
CA SER A 230 1.51 7.70 8.70
C SER A 230 1.51 7.18 7.26
N TYR A 231 0.82 6.06 6.99
CA TYR A 231 0.63 5.52 5.64
C TYR A 231 -0.07 6.51 4.71
N LEU A 232 -1.16 7.12 5.18
CA LEU A 232 -1.95 8.08 4.41
C LEU A 232 -1.16 9.36 4.14
N CYS A 233 -0.42 9.86 5.13
CA CYS A 233 0.49 10.99 4.95
C CYS A 233 1.54 10.71 3.87
N GLY A 234 2.16 9.52 3.90
CA GLY A 234 3.15 9.16 2.88
C GLY A 234 2.54 8.93 1.50
N TYR A 235 1.30 8.42 1.43
CA TYR A 235 0.56 8.38 0.17
C TYR A 235 0.38 9.77 -0.43
N GLU A 236 -0.09 10.74 0.35
CA GLU A 236 -0.30 12.11 -0.13
C GLU A 236 1.02 12.71 -0.61
N TYR A 237 2.10 12.52 0.16
CA TYR A 237 3.43 13.01 -0.22
C TYR A 237 3.96 12.38 -1.52
N TRP A 238 3.78 11.07 -1.69
CA TRP A 238 4.25 10.33 -2.85
C TRP A 238 3.43 10.60 -4.10
N SER A 239 2.10 10.60 -3.97
CA SER A 239 1.17 10.74 -5.10
C SER A 239 0.85 12.18 -5.46
N GLU A 240 1.02 13.12 -4.53
CA GLU A 240 0.49 14.49 -4.60
C GLU A 240 -1.06 14.54 -4.74
N GLU A 241 -1.73 13.46 -4.34
CA GLU A 241 -3.19 13.31 -4.32
C GLU A 241 -3.74 13.22 -2.90
N SER A 242 -5.06 13.39 -2.75
CA SER A 242 -5.74 13.26 -1.45
C SER A 242 -5.81 11.81 -0.99
N SER A 243 -5.58 11.55 0.30
CA SER A 243 -5.76 10.21 0.89
C SER A 243 -7.19 9.89 1.33
N GLU A 244 -8.16 10.78 1.10
CA GLU A 244 -9.55 10.64 1.56
C GLU A 244 -10.19 9.31 1.15
N GLU A 245 -9.99 8.86 -0.09
CA GLU A 245 -10.53 7.57 -0.57
C GLU A 245 -9.91 6.38 0.19
N ARG A 246 -8.58 6.41 0.40
CA ARG A 246 -7.87 5.38 1.18
C ARG A 246 -8.31 5.39 2.65
N ARG A 247 -8.54 6.57 3.22
CA ARG A 247 -9.06 6.70 4.58
C ARG A 247 -10.47 6.14 4.69
N ALA A 248 -11.34 6.39 3.71
CA ALA A 248 -12.68 5.83 3.68
C ALA A 248 -12.65 4.29 3.63
N VAL A 249 -11.75 3.71 2.83
CA VAL A 249 -11.52 2.25 2.82
C VAL A 249 -11.05 1.74 4.17
N TYR A 250 -10.10 2.43 4.81
CA TYR A 250 -9.63 2.04 6.15
C TYR A 250 -10.76 2.02 7.19
N GLU A 251 -11.56 3.09 7.25
CA GLU A 251 -12.68 3.17 8.21
C GLU A 251 -13.78 2.15 7.92
N ASP A 252 -14.06 1.86 6.65
CA ASP A 252 -14.98 0.79 6.27
C ASP A 252 -14.47 -0.58 6.74
N LEU A 253 -13.22 -0.91 6.41
CA LEU A 253 -12.59 -2.17 6.81
C LEU A 253 -12.62 -2.38 8.33
N LYS A 254 -12.40 -1.34 9.15
CA LYS A 254 -12.48 -1.44 10.62
C LYS A 254 -13.86 -1.87 11.11
N GLY A 255 -14.92 -1.49 10.40
CA GLY A 255 -16.30 -1.79 10.75
C GLY A 255 -16.76 -3.21 10.40
N ARG A 256 -16.04 -3.92 9.53
CA ARG A 256 -16.47 -5.22 9.01
C ARG A 256 -16.32 -6.36 10.02
N GLU A 257 -17.09 -7.42 9.84
CA GLU A 257 -17.02 -8.61 10.70
C GLU A 257 -15.68 -9.34 10.56
N ASP A 258 -15.20 -9.45 9.32
CA ASP A 258 -13.98 -10.11 8.88
C ASP A 258 -12.75 -9.18 8.87
N SER A 259 -12.85 -8.02 9.53
CA SER A 259 -11.81 -6.98 9.51
C SER A 259 -10.43 -7.50 9.94
N PRO A 260 -9.36 -7.19 9.18
CA PRO A 260 -7.99 -7.54 9.58
C PRO A 260 -7.51 -6.68 10.76
N TYR A 261 -8.11 -5.50 10.96
CA TYR A 261 -7.76 -4.56 12.05
C TYR A 261 -8.33 -4.92 13.42
N LYS A 262 -9.04 -6.06 13.54
CA LYS A 262 -9.46 -6.63 14.83
C LYS A 262 -8.33 -7.33 15.58
N ILE A 263 -7.24 -7.66 14.89
CA ILE A 263 -6.01 -8.12 15.55
C ILE A 263 -5.45 -6.98 16.40
N ASP A 264 -5.00 -7.28 17.62
CA ASP A 264 -4.32 -6.30 18.46
C ASP A 264 -3.05 -5.81 17.76
N TYR A 265 -2.89 -4.49 17.63
CA TYR A 265 -1.70 -3.90 17.06
C TYR A 265 -0.43 -4.34 17.81
N ASN A 266 -0.52 -4.48 19.13
CA ASN A 266 0.59 -4.86 20.01
C ASN A 266 0.70 -6.39 20.21
N LEU A 267 0.14 -7.18 19.28
CA LEU A 267 0.30 -8.63 19.24
C LEU A 267 1.79 -9.01 19.35
N VAL A 268 2.10 -10.06 20.12
CA VAL A 268 3.45 -10.64 20.14
C VAL A 268 3.72 -11.30 18.79
N LEU A 269 4.60 -10.70 17.99
CA LEU A 269 4.94 -11.19 16.65
C LEU A 269 5.96 -12.32 16.74
N GLU A 270 5.52 -13.54 16.43
CA GLU A 270 6.32 -14.77 16.43
C GLU A 270 6.10 -15.59 15.16
N LYS A 271 7.07 -16.46 14.82
CA LYS A 271 6.99 -17.35 13.65
C LYS A 271 5.93 -18.44 13.89
N THR A 272 4.98 -18.56 12.97
CA THR A 272 3.80 -19.43 13.07
C THR A 272 3.58 -20.34 11.86
N TRP A 273 4.56 -20.42 10.95
CA TRP A 273 4.60 -21.31 9.79
C TRP A 273 5.82 -22.25 9.85
#